data_AF-A0A1E5L7U3-F1
#
_entry.id   AF-A0A1E5L7U3-F1
#
_cell.length_a   1.000
_cell.length_b   1.000
_cell.length_c   1.000
_cell.angle_alpha   90.00
_cell.angle_beta   90.00
_cell.angle_gamma   90.00
#
_symmetry.space_group_name_H-M   'P 1'
#
loop_
_entity.id
_entity.type
_entity.pdbx_description
1 polymer ?
#
loop_
_entity_poly.entity_id
_entity_poly.type
_entity_poly.pdbx_seq_one_letter_code
_entity_poly.pdbx_strand_id
1 'polypeptide(L)' 'MNYKNVKGFIKLTREQQQVLISTHTKHQSILGMDQKYGYTPVEVKAASKLNSSVIVKFQNGEWMHYTASGDWY' A
#
# COMPACT_ATOMS: atom_id res chain seq x y z
N MET A 1 -12.11 -2.49 -2.99
CA MET A 1 -11.02 -2.13 -3.93
C MET A 1 -10.39 -3.40 -4.48
N ASN A 2 -10.05 -3.44 -5.77
CA ASN A 2 -9.31 -4.56 -6.36
C ASN A 2 -7.81 -4.20 -6.51
N TYR A 3 -6.96 -4.72 -5.62
CA TYR A 3 -5.52 -4.43 -5.61
C TYR A 3 -4.77 -4.94 -6.84
N LYS A 4 -5.35 -5.90 -7.60
CA LYS A 4 -4.75 -6.39 -8.85
C LYS A 4 -4.63 -5.32 -9.92
N ASN A 5 -5.42 -4.25 -9.82
CA ASN A 5 -5.37 -3.11 -10.72
C ASN A 5 -4.31 -2.07 -10.33
N VAL A 6 -3.70 -2.19 -9.14
CA VAL A 6 -2.62 -1.30 -8.69
C VAL A 6 -1.36 -1.66 -9.47
N LYS A 7 -0.78 -0.66 -10.14
CA LYS A 7 0.42 -0.86 -10.96
C LYS A 7 1.55 -1.42 -10.08
N GLY A 8 2.12 -2.55 -10.49
CA GLY A 8 3.22 -3.20 -9.78
C GLY A 8 2.81 -4.25 -8.74
N PHE A 9 1.53 -4.35 -8.37
CA PHE A 9 1.05 -5.33 -7.39
C PHE A 9 1.38 -6.79 -7.75
N ILE A 10 1.18 -7.15 -9.02
CA ILE A 10 1.42 -8.52 -9.52
C ILE A 10 2.92 -8.88 -9.46
N LYS A 11 3.82 -7.90 -9.42
CA LYS A 11 5.27 -8.11 -9.33
C LYS A 11 5.76 -8.34 -7.89
N LEU A 12 4.91 -8.11 -6.90
CA LEU A 12 5.22 -8.31 -5.48
C LEU A 12 5.16 -9.80 -5.11
N THR A 13 5.94 -10.19 -4.11
CA THR A 13 5.78 -11.49 -3.45
C THR A 13 4.44 -11.56 -2.72
N ARG A 14 3.97 -12.77 -2.38
CA ARG A 14 2.71 -12.94 -1.63
C ARG A 14 2.72 -12.19 -0.29
N GLU A 15 3.84 -12.18 0.40
CA GLU A 15 4.01 -11.45 1.67
C GLU A 15 3.91 -9.94 1.47
N GLN A 16 4.58 -9.40 0.45
CA GLN A 16 4.51 -7.98 0.11
C GLN A 16 3.09 -7.57 -0.31
N GLN A 17 2.37 -8.43 -1.03
CA GLN A 17 0.95 -8.22 -1.33
C GLN A 17 0.11 -8.19 -0.05
N GLN A 18 0.37 -9.07 0.90
CA GLN A 18 -0.32 -9.08 2.19
C GLN A 18 -0.03 -7.81 3.00
N VAL A 19 1.22 -7.34 3.05
CA VAL A 19 1.59 -6.07 3.70
C VAL A 19 0.83 -4.90 3.08
N LEU A 20 0.74 -4.83 1.75
CA LEU A 20 -0.06 -3.80 1.10
C LEU A 20 -1.52 -3.87 1.57
N ILE A 21 -2.14 -5.05 1.50
CA ILE A 21 -3.56 -5.23 1.78
C ILE A 21 -3.88 -4.93 3.25
N SER A 22 -3.12 -5.50 4.19
CA SER A 22 -3.40 -5.35 5.63
C SER A 22 -3.15 -3.93 6.10
N THR A 23 -1.99 -3.34 5.76
CA THR A 23 -1.63 -1.98 6.16
C THR A 23 -2.54 -0.95 5.52
N HIS A 24 -2.85 -1.09 4.22
CA HIS A 24 -3.79 -0.17 3.57
C HIS A 24 -5.19 -0.25 4.17
N THR A 25 -5.66 -1.46 4.53
CA THR A 25 -6.98 -1.63 5.15
C THR A 25 -7.04 -0.93 6.50
N LYS A 26 -5.98 -1.05 7.33
CA LYS A 26 -5.84 -0.35 8.61
C LYS A 26 -5.71 1.16 8.43
N HIS A 27 -4.95 1.61 7.44
CA HIS A 27 -4.81 3.02 7.09
C HIS A 27 -6.18 3.62 6.71
N GLN A 28 -6.94 2.94 5.85
CA GLN A 28 -8.28 3.36 5.44
C GLN A 28 -9.32 3.30 6.57
N SER A 29 -9.13 2.49 7.61
CA SER A 29 -10.07 2.43 8.73
C SER A 29 -9.99 3.66 9.65
N ILE A 30 -8.84 4.33 9.70
CA ILE A 30 -8.63 5.52 10.54
C ILE A 30 -8.88 6.85 9.81
N LEU A 31 -8.90 6.85 8.48
CA LEU A 31 -9.15 8.05 7.68
C LEU A 31 -10.64 8.44 7.69
N GLY A 32 -10.90 9.75 7.74
CA GLY A 32 -12.24 10.30 7.48
C GLY A 32 -12.69 10.04 6.03
N MET A 33 -14.00 9.94 5.78
CA MET A 33 -14.55 9.55 4.47
C MET A 33 -14.00 10.38 3.29
N ASP A 34 -13.84 11.69 3.48
CA ASP A 34 -13.35 12.60 2.44
C ASP A 34 -11.88 12.35 2.06
N GLN A 35 -11.08 11.86 3.01
CA GLN A 35 -9.65 11.61 2.80
C GLN A 35 -9.39 10.27 2.10
N LYS A 36 -10.30 9.29 2.24
CA LYS A 36 -10.13 7.93 1.73
C LYS A 36 -9.86 7.87 0.22
N TYR A 37 -10.51 8.77 -0.54
CA TYR A 37 -10.35 8.83 -1.98
C TYR A 37 -8.91 9.18 -2.38
N GLY A 38 -8.32 10.18 -1.73
CA GLY A 38 -6.94 10.62 -1.97
C GLY A 38 -5.92 9.52 -1.68
N TYR A 39 -6.17 8.72 -0.65
CA TYR A 39 -5.32 7.60 -0.25
C TYR A 39 -5.65 6.28 -0.96
N THR A 40 -6.22 6.31 -2.16
CA THR A 40 -6.39 5.12 -2.99
C THR A 40 -5.06 4.76 -3.68
N PRO A 41 -4.48 3.56 -3.49
CA PRO A 41 -3.25 3.13 -4.15
C PRO A 41 -3.37 3.12 -5.67
N VAL A 42 -2.38 3.70 -6.35
CA VAL A 42 -2.28 3.70 -7.83
C VAL A 42 -1.04 2.95 -8.33
N GLU A 43 0.04 2.96 -7.54
CA GLU A 43 1.28 2.23 -7.85
C GLU A 43 1.88 1.66 -6.56
N VAL A 44 2.49 0.48 -6.66
CA VAL A 44 3.22 -0.16 -5.56
C VAL A 44 4.49 -0.81 -6.09
N LYS A 45 5.56 -0.75 -5.28
CA LYS A 45 6.81 -1.45 -5.53
C LYS A 45 7.38 -2.03 -4.24
N ALA A 46 8.17 -3.09 -4.35
CA ALA A 46 8.94 -3.61 -3.22
C ALA A 46 9.90 -2.52 -2.72
N ALA A 47 9.92 -2.28 -1.41
CA ALA A 47 10.87 -1.35 -0.80
C ALA A 47 12.29 -1.94 -0.78
N SER A 48 12.38 -3.26 -0.59
CA SER A 48 13.62 -4.04 -0.67
C SER A 48 13.33 -5.45 -1.18
N LYS A 49 14.36 -6.13 -1.68
CA LYS A 49 14.30 -7.58 -2.00
C LYS A 49 14.42 -8.46 -0.76
N LEU A 50 14.91 -7.91 0.35
CA LEU A 50 15.25 -8.65 1.57
C LEU A 50 14.16 -8.60 2.63
N ASN A 51 13.12 -7.78 2.45
CA ASN A 51 12.01 -7.67 3.39
C ASN A 51 10.67 -7.56 2.65
N SER A 52 9.60 -7.78 3.40
CA SER A 52 8.23 -7.78 2.88
C SER A 52 7.62 -6.37 2.80
N SER A 53 8.41 -5.31 3.05
CA SER A 53 7.94 -3.92 3.01
C SER A 53 7.71 -3.43 1.57
N VAL A 54 6.79 -2.48 1.40
CA VAL A 54 6.42 -1.92 0.10
C VAL A 54 6.35 -0.39 0.13
N ILE A 55 6.59 0.25 -1.00
CA ILE A 55 6.34 1.68 -1.20
C ILE A 55 5.09 1.81 -2.05
N VAL A 56 4.11 2.56 -1.56
CA VAL A 56 2.80 2.76 -2.18
C VAL A 56 2.68 4.21 -2.59
N LYS A 57 2.29 4.48 -3.83
CA LYS A 57 1.89 5.80 -4.32
C LYS A 57 0.37 5.86 -4.40
N PHE A 58 -0.22 6.95 -3.93
CA PHE A 58 -1.66 7.16 -3.88
C PHE A 58 -2.14 8.16 -4.93
N GLN A 59 -3.45 8.23 -5.10
CA GLN A 59 -4.13 9.07 -6.08
C GLN A 59 -3.92 10.57 -5.82
N ASN A 60 -3.81 10.98 -4.55
CA ASN A 60 -3.45 12.35 -4.18
C ASN A 60 -2.00 12.74 -4.52
N GLY A 61 -1.20 11.82 -5.05
CA GLY A 61 0.20 12.04 -5.42
C GLY A 61 1.21 11.76 -4.30
N GLU A 62 0.75 11.55 -3.07
CA GLU A 62 1.59 11.16 -1.95
C GLU A 62 2.05 9.71 -2.08
N TRP A 63 3.07 9.37 -1.31
CA TRP A 63 3.55 8.02 -1.18
C TRP A 63 3.87 7.71 0.27
N MET A 64 3.77 6.45 0.64
CA MET A 64 4.12 5.95 1.98
C MET A 64 4.92 4.66 1.88
N HIS A 65 5.79 4.46 2.85
CA HIS A 65 6.48 3.19 3.09
C HIS A 65 5.66 2.34 4.05
N TYR A 66 5.15 1.19 3.60
CA TYR A 66 4.47 0.22 4.46
C TYR A 66 5.45 -0.85 4.90
N THR A 67 5.63 -0.97 6.22
CA THR A 67 6.56 -1.93 6.83
C THR A 67 5.92 -3.32 6.95
N ALA A 68 6.76 -4.35 7.08
CA ALA A 68 6.28 -5.70 7.37
C ALA A 68 5.51 -5.82 8.70
N SER A 69 5.72 -4.89 9.65
CA SER A 69 5.00 -4.83 10.92
C SER A 69 3.59 -4.22 10.83
N GLY A 70 3.22 -3.65 9.67
CA GLY A 70 1.94 -2.99 9.51
C GLY A 70 1.94 -1.50 9.89
N ASP A 71 3.12 -0.90 9.96
CA ASP A 71 3.32 0.53 10.18
C ASP A 71 3.54 1.25 8.85
N TRP A 72 3.37 2.57 8.85
CA TRP A 72 3.63 3.41 7.68
C TRP A 72 4.23 4.77 8.04
N TYR A 73 5.02 5.32 7.12
CA TYR A 73 5.60 6.67 7.17
C TYR A 73 5.86 7.23 5.78
#